data_AF-M2ZRW4-F1
#
_entry.id   AF-M2ZRW4-F1
#
_cell.length_a   1.000
_cell.length_b   1.000
_cell.length_c   1.000
_cell.angle_alpha   90.00
_cell.angle_beta   90.00
_cell.angle_gamma   90.00
#
_symmetry.space_group_name_H-M   'P 1'
#
loop_
_entity.id
_entity.type
_entity.pdbx_description
1 polymer ?
#
loop_
_entity_poly.entity_id
_entity_poly.type
_entity_poly.pdbx_seq_one_letter_code
_entity_poly.pdbx_strand_id
1 'polypeptide(L)'
;MPLALVRGFLTGIVTGTTLCAFVVGIIIEYVPLIITGLGLPIAYGILLYLAGAPRRAREAKLAPVIALAKIESLRAGGTETGDIPVDLVLTVVPDGMASHRVRITHGINLVDIPNYRPGDVLVVRYPPDRPWKARVVERPSPEWERRAAEAVIESAPESSLVQEPPEGCAFGALAVLGFLLGAALVLSLFRAELFAPEAPARTEETLSSVTTSSSGSATVNVDRSLLGEGELRRAIDSLALAADVSQVITVVVEDRRLTVVFAPTSAQVPRFDLRALAVDRVPALVRRATATIDVGSPRTWQVMIVPFGTAVSSRVIVTGPGGSGSLADGG
;
A
#
# COMPACT_ATOMS: atom_id res chain seq x y z
N MET A 1 28.82 -6.69 -12.20
CA MET A 1 27.71 -7.43 -12.85
C MET A 1 26.84 -8.22 -11.87
N PRO A 2 27.34 -9.17 -11.04
CA PRO A 2 26.45 -10.03 -10.23
C PRO A 2 25.69 -9.30 -9.12
N LEU A 3 26.33 -8.32 -8.45
CA LEU A 3 25.72 -7.61 -7.32
C LEU A 3 24.51 -6.75 -7.73
N ALA A 4 24.54 -6.15 -8.93
CA ALA A 4 23.43 -5.36 -9.45
C ALA A 4 22.20 -6.26 -9.73
N LEU A 5 22.43 -7.43 -10.33
CA LEU A 5 21.39 -8.42 -10.63
C LEU A 5 20.74 -8.97 -9.37
N VAL A 6 21.56 -9.34 -8.36
CA VAL A 6 21.06 -9.80 -7.05
C VAL A 6 20.24 -8.71 -6.36
N ARG A 7 20.69 -7.45 -6.44
CA ARG A 7 19.96 -6.31 -5.87
C ARG A 7 18.61 -6.10 -6.56
N GLY A 8 18.56 -6.19 -7.89
CA GLY A 8 17.31 -6.10 -8.65
C GLY A 8 16.32 -7.20 -8.28
N PHE A 9 16.79 -8.45 -8.25
CA PHE A 9 15.96 -9.59 -7.83
C PHE A 9 15.43 -9.46 -6.39
N LEU A 10 16.29 -9.06 -5.44
CA LEU A 10 15.87 -8.82 -4.06
C LEU A 10 14.86 -7.66 -3.95
N THR A 11 15.09 -6.54 -4.67
CA THR A 11 14.13 -5.43 -4.69
C THR A 11 12.77 -5.92 -5.16
N GLY A 12 12.75 -6.72 -6.22
CA GLY A 12 11.55 -7.36 -6.75
C GLY A 12 10.81 -8.19 -5.70
N ILE A 13 11.48 -9.20 -5.13
CA ILE A 13 10.89 -10.11 -4.14
C ILE A 13 10.30 -9.34 -2.98
N VAL A 14 11.05 -8.39 -2.42
CA VAL A 14 10.57 -7.60 -1.29
C VAL A 14 9.32 -6.86 -1.70
N THR A 15 9.36 -6.07 -2.78
CA THR A 15 8.21 -5.26 -3.21
C THR A 15 6.96 -6.10 -3.50
N GLY A 16 7.12 -7.25 -4.16
CA GLY A 16 6.03 -8.18 -4.46
C GLY A 16 5.44 -8.83 -3.21
N THR A 17 6.29 -9.31 -2.31
CA THR A 17 5.86 -9.90 -1.03
C THR A 17 5.15 -8.87 -0.17
N THR A 18 5.69 -7.66 -0.10
CA THR A 18 5.16 -6.54 0.67
C THR A 18 3.77 -6.11 0.21
N LEU A 19 3.62 -5.80 -1.08
CA LEU A 19 2.35 -5.35 -1.65
C LEU A 19 1.28 -6.43 -1.51
N CYS A 20 1.65 -7.69 -1.77
CA CYS A 20 0.73 -8.80 -1.67
C CYS A 20 0.34 -9.08 -0.22
N ALA A 21 1.28 -9.10 0.73
CA ALA A 21 0.98 -9.30 2.15
C ALA A 21 0.13 -8.18 2.74
N PHE A 22 0.29 -6.93 2.29
CA PHE A 22 -0.57 -5.83 2.71
C PHE A 22 -2.02 -6.01 2.23
N VAL A 23 -2.22 -6.31 0.95
CA VAL A 23 -3.56 -6.53 0.37
C VAL A 23 -4.24 -7.74 1.00
N VAL A 24 -3.51 -8.86 1.15
CA VAL A 24 -4.04 -10.09 1.76
C VAL A 24 -4.33 -9.88 3.26
N GLY A 25 -3.48 -9.14 3.98
CA GLY A 25 -3.71 -8.79 5.37
C GLY A 25 -4.95 -7.93 5.59
N ILE A 26 -5.30 -7.05 4.64
CA ILE A 26 -6.56 -6.30 4.66
C ILE A 26 -7.75 -7.23 4.43
N ILE A 27 -7.65 -8.15 3.46
CA ILE A 27 -8.75 -9.08 3.12
C ILE A 27 -9.05 -10.04 4.28
N ILE A 28 -8.02 -10.49 5.00
CA ILE A 28 -8.12 -11.48 6.10
C ILE A 28 -8.19 -10.77 7.47
N GLU A 29 -8.17 -9.43 7.51
CA GLU A 29 -8.10 -8.60 8.73
C GLU A 29 -6.96 -9.00 9.70
N TYR A 30 -5.87 -9.57 9.17
CA TYR A 30 -4.77 -10.08 9.96
C TYR A 30 -3.70 -9.00 10.20
N VAL A 31 -3.83 -8.30 11.33
CA VAL A 31 -2.96 -7.19 11.76
C VAL A 31 -1.45 -7.48 11.66
N PRO A 32 -0.94 -8.67 12.03
CA PRO A 32 0.50 -8.95 11.88
C PRO A 32 0.97 -8.95 10.41
N LEU A 33 0.12 -9.32 9.44
CA LEU A 33 0.45 -9.23 8.01
C LEU A 33 0.54 -7.78 7.55
N ILE A 34 -0.34 -6.92 8.05
CA ILE A 34 -0.37 -5.49 7.74
C ILE A 34 0.92 -4.83 8.25
N ILE A 35 1.31 -5.10 9.51
CA ILE A 35 2.54 -4.56 10.10
C ILE A 35 3.78 -5.08 9.36
N THR A 36 3.82 -6.37 9.04
CA THR A 36 4.94 -6.97 8.32
C THR A 36 5.03 -6.45 6.88
N GLY A 37 3.89 -6.28 6.22
CA GLY A 37 3.73 -5.68 4.89
C GLY A 37 4.05 -4.18 4.85
N LEU A 38 4.11 -3.46 5.98
CA LEU A 38 4.59 -2.08 6.00
C LEU A 38 6.05 -1.97 6.48
N GLY A 39 6.48 -2.87 7.37
CA GLY A 39 7.82 -2.87 7.95
C GLY A 39 8.91 -3.34 6.98
N LEU A 40 8.63 -4.37 6.18
CA LEU A 40 9.60 -4.95 5.23
C LEU A 40 10.17 -3.95 4.19
N PRO A 41 9.38 -3.08 3.52
CA PRO A 41 9.90 -2.13 2.53
C PRO A 41 10.71 -1.01 3.19
N ILE A 42 10.33 -0.60 4.41
CA ILE A 42 11.05 0.40 5.20
C ILE A 42 12.42 -0.15 5.59
N ALA A 43 12.46 -1.35 6.18
CA ALA A 43 13.70 -2.02 6.56
C ALA A 43 14.62 -2.25 5.35
N TYR A 44 14.05 -2.67 4.22
CA TYR A 44 14.79 -2.87 2.99
C TYR A 44 15.33 -1.56 2.40
N GLY A 45 14.52 -0.49 2.38
CA GLY A 45 14.95 0.85 1.98
C GLY A 45 16.11 1.38 2.82
N ILE A 46 16.05 1.17 4.15
CA ILE A 46 17.13 1.52 5.09
C ILE A 46 18.40 0.71 4.77
N LEU A 47 18.28 -0.59 4.51
CA LEU A 47 19.41 -1.45 4.15
C LEU A 47 20.09 -0.98 2.85
N LEU A 48 19.30 -0.63 1.83
CA LEU A 48 19.80 -0.11 0.57
C LEU A 48 20.47 1.27 0.71
N TYR A 49 19.93 2.12 1.59
CA TYR A 49 20.51 3.41 1.92
C TYR A 49 21.86 3.25 2.63
N LEU A 50 21.92 2.39 3.65
CA LEU A 50 23.15 2.08 4.40
C LEU A 50 24.21 1.43 3.50
N ALA A 51 23.82 0.50 2.61
CA ALA A 51 24.74 -0.12 1.66
C ALA A 51 25.25 0.87 0.60
N GLY A 52 24.47 1.90 0.26
CA GLY A 52 24.86 2.98 -0.65
C GLY A 52 25.69 4.07 0.00
N ALA A 53 25.56 4.29 1.32
CA ALA A 53 26.23 5.34 2.07
C ALA A 53 27.76 5.35 1.96
N PRO A 54 28.50 4.22 2.10
CA PRO A 54 29.96 4.25 1.98
C PRO A 54 30.42 4.55 0.55
N ARG A 55 29.63 4.16 -0.45
CA ARG A 55 29.88 4.49 -1.85
C ARG A 55 29.63 5.98 -2.11
N ARG A 56 28.51 6.54 -1.63
CA ARG A 56 28.18 7.97 -1.71
C ARG A 56 29.20 8.85 -0.97
N ALA A 57 29.71 8.39 0.17
CA ALA A 57 30.75 9.08 0.92
C ALA A 57 32.11 9.06 0.22
N ARG A 58 32.43 7.99 -0.54
CA ARG A 58 33.60 7.96 -1.42
C ARG A 58 33.42 8.82 -2.67
N GLU A 59 32.21 8.82 -3.24
CA GLU A 59 31.81 9.65 -4.39
C GLU A 59 31.90 11.16 -4.08
N ALA A 60 31.57 11.58 -2.85
CA ALA A 60 31.71 12.97 -2.40
C ALA A 60 33.17 13.40 -2.12
N LYS A 61 34.09 12.45 -1.96
CA LYS A 61 35.52 12.73 -1.69
C LYS A 61 36.34 12.97 -2.95
N LEU A 62 35.85 12.56 -4.13
CA LEU A 62 36.54 12.82 -5.39
C LEU A 62 36.25 14.25 -5.82
N ALA A 63 37.28 15.11 -5.78
CA ALA A 63 37.17 16.47 -6.27
C ALA A 63 36.82 16.43 -7.78
N PRO A 64 35.78 17.15 -8.22
CA PRO A 64 35.43 17.20 -9.63
C PRO A 64 36.57 17.85 -10.41
N VAL A 65 36.95 17.23 -11.54
CA VAL A 65 37.94 17.77 -12.47
C VAL A 65 37.25 18.82 -13.33
N ILE A 66 37.89 19.98 -13.49
CA ILE A 66 37.46 21.05 -14.39
C ILE A 66 38.30 20.94 -15.66
N ALA A 67 37.65 20.92 -16.82
CA ALA A 67 38.31 20.78 -18.12
C ALA A 67 37.60 21.63 -19.18
N LEU A 68 38.30 21.92 -20.27
CA LEU A 68 37.70 22.54 -21.44
C LEU A 68 37.02 21.46 -22.30
N ALA A 69 35.89 21.81 -22.91
CA ALA A 69 35.15 20.92 -23.78
C ALA A 69 34.60 21.63 -25.00
N LYS A 70 34.85 21.08 -26.18
CA LYS A 70 34.32 21.58 -27.44
C LYS A 70 32.97 20.95 -27.76
N ILE A 71 31.99 21.74 -28.19
CA ILE A 71 30.69 21.24 -28.66
C ILE A 71 30.87 20.65 -30.06
N GLU A 72 30.68 19.34 -30.20
CA GLU A 72 30.73 18.65 -31.50
C GLU A 72 29.37 18.63 -32.18
N SER A 73 28.30 18.39 -31.40
CA SER A 73 26.93 18.43 -31.92
C SER A 73 25.95 18.74 -30.80
N LEU A 74 24.85 19.39 -31.17
CA LEU A 74 23.73 19.74 -30.29
C LEU A 74 22.46 19.18 -30.89
N ARG A 75 21.71 18.40 -30.11
CA ARG A 75 20.36 17.93 -30.48
C ARG A 75 19.37 18.34 -29.39
N ALA A 76 18.34 19.11 -29.76
CA ALA A 76 17.27 19.42 -28.84
C ALA A 76 16.35 18.19 -28.66
N GLY A 77 16.13 17.79 -27.42
CA GLY A 77 15.16 16.77 -27.04
C GLY A 77 13.90 17.42 -26.50
N GLY A 78 12.76 17.23 -27.17
CA GLY A 78 11.43 17.43 -26.58
C GLY A 78 10.98 18.86 -26.22
N THR A 79 9.65 19.01 -26.12
CA THR A 79 8.90 20.27 -26.03
C THR A 79 8.49 20.61 -24.60
N GLU A 80 9.43 20.89 -23.70
CA GLU A 80 9.10 21.42 -22.37
C GLU A 80 9.30 22.94 -22.32
N THR A 81 8.27 23.65 -21.86
CA THR A 81 8.26 25.12 -21.73
C THR A 81 9.03 25.55 -20.51
N GLY A 82 10.31 25.86 -20.70
CA GLY A 82 11.22 26.40 -19.68
C GLY A 82 12.67 26.20 -20.12
N ASP A 83 13.29 25.13 -19.59
CA ASP A 83 14.59 24.66 -20.03
C ASP A 83 14.40 23.55 -21.08
N ILE A 84 15.04 23.69 -22.24
CA ILE A 84 15.01 22.66 -23.27
C ILE A 84 16.14 21.68 -22.97
N PRO A 85 15.85 20.38 -22.75
CA PRO A 85 16.91 19.40 -22.61
C PRO A 85 17.61 19.23 -23.97
N VAL A 86 18.88 19.59 -24.03
CA VAL A 86 19.72 19.36 -25.20
C VAL A 86 20.72 18.24 -24.94
N ASP A 87 20.82 17.33 -25.89
CA ASP A 87 21.88 16.34 -25.94
C ASP A 87 23.09 16.97 -26.62
N LEU A 88 24.14 17.19 -25.83
CA LEU A 88 25.42 17.72 -26.26
C LEU A 88 26.42 16.59 -26.39
N VAL A 89 27.04 16.49 -27.56
CA VAL A 89 28.26 15.68 -27.74
C VAL A 89 29.43 16.63 -27.57
N LEU A 90 30.26 16.36 -26.56
CA LEU A 90 31.37 17.22 -26.18
C LEU A 90 32.70 16.47 -26.32
N THR A 91 33.72 17.12 -26.89
CA THR A 91 35.11 16.65 -26.79
C THR A 91 35.76 17.34 -25.60
N VAL A 92 36.03 16.58 -24.54
CA VAL A 92 36.65 17.07 -23.30
C VAL A 92 38.17 16.91 -23.40
N VAL A 93 38.89 17.99 -23.13
CA VAL A 93 40.36 18.04 -23.08
C VAL A 93 40.77 18.40 -21.65
N PRO A 94 41.12 17.39 -20.83
CA PRO A 94 41.62 17.63 -19.49
C PRO A 94 43.10 17.99 -19.54
N ASP A 95 43.54 18.87 -18.64
CA ASP A 95 44.96 19.25 -18.53
C ASP A 95 45.82 18.00 -18.23
N GLY A 96 46.72 17.66 -19.18
CA GLY A 96 47.67 16.54 -19.04
C GLY A 96 47.09 15.15 -19.34
N MET A 97 45.87 15.04 -19.88
CA MET A 97 45.27 13.75 -20.28
C MET A 97 44.84 13.75 -21.75
N ALA A 98 44.61 12.55 -22.30
CA ALA A 98 44.09 12.40 -23.66
C ALA A 98 42.67 12.99 -23.78
N SER A 99 42.38 13.60 -24.93
CA SER A 99 41.05 14.07 -25.25
C SER A 99 40.09 12.89 -25.39
N HIS A 100 38.86 13.05 -24.91
CA HIS A 100 37.83 12.03 -24.99
C HIS A 100 36.49 12.66 -25.31
N ARG A 101 35.61 11.91 -25.98
CA ARG A 101 34.28 12.38 -26.36
C ARG A 101 33.25 11.89 -25.34
N VAL A 102 32.34 12.75 -24.92
CA VAL A 102 31.27 12.41 -23.97
C VAL A 102 29.93 12.89 -24.52
N ARG A 103 28.85 12.17 -24.20
CA ARG A 103 27.49 12.65 -24.44
C ARG A 103 26.87 13.02 -23.10
N ILE A 104 26.33 14.23 -23.01
CA ILE A 104 25.60 14.71 -21.82
C ILE A 104 24.26 15.31 -22.23
N THR A 105 23.29 15.25 -21.32
CA THR A 105 22.04 15.98 -21.45
C THR A 105 22.10 17.19 -20.51
N HIS A 106 21.88 18.39 -21.05
CA HIS A 106 21.91 19.64 -20.30
C HIS A 106 20.66 20.45 -20.61
N GLY A 107 20.00 20.94 -19.56
CA GLY A 107 18.89 21.88 -19.73
C GLY A 107 19.46 23.26 -20.03
N ILE A 108 19.09 23.83 -21.17
CA ILE A 108 19.49 25.18 -21.56
C ILE A 108 18.23 26.03 -21.67
N ASN A 109 18.30 27.23 -21.08
CA ASN A 109 17.23 28.20 -21.23
C ASN A 109 17.12 28.64 -22.69
N LEU A 110 15.90 28.74 -23.21
CA LEU A 110 15.61 29.21 -24.58
C LEU A 110 16.39 30.47 -24.99
N VAL A 111 16.59 31.40 -24.06
CA VAL A 111 17.30 32.67 -24.30
C VAL A 111 18.80 32.45 -24.53
N ASP A 112 19.38 31.42 -23.92
CA ASP A 112 20.82 31.16 -23.96
C ASP A 112 21.23 30.21 -25.09
N ILE A 113 20.29 29.57 -25.78
CA ILE A 113 20.55 28.68 -26.93
C ILE A 113 21.50 29.28 -27.98
N PRO A 114 21.41 30.57 -28.37
CA PRO A 114 22.33 31.15 -29.35
C PRO A 114 23.80 31.13 -28.93
N ASN A 115 24.08 31.01 -27.62
CA ASN A 115 25.42 30.95 -27.03
C ASN A 115 26.02 29.53 -27.02
N TYR A 116 25.27 28.53 -27.52
CA TYR A 116 25.72 27.13 -27.57
C TYR A 116 25.72 26.63 -29.02
N ARG A 117 26.79 26.92 -29.77
CA ARG A 117 26.94 26.47 -31.16
C ARG A 117 27.95 25.32 -31.29
N PRO A 118 27.74 24.39 -32.23
CA PRO A 118 28.77 23.44 -32.60
C PRO A 118 30.07 24.18 -32.97
N GLY A 119 31.17 23.80 -32.32
CA GLY A 119 32.48 24.44 -32.43
C GLY A 119 32.86 25.26 -31.19
N ASP A 120 31.90 25.70 -30.38
CA ASP A 120 32.19 26.52 -29.19
C ASP A 120 32.90 25.72 -28.10
N VAL A 121 33.76 26.39 -27.32
CA VAL A 121 34.49 25.81 -26.20
C VAL A 121 33.84 26.24 -24.89
N LEU A 122 33.44 25.25 -24.10
CA LEU A 122 32.81 25.40 -22.79
C LEU A 122 33.72 24.87 -21.68
N VAL A 123 33.45 25.30 -20.46
CA VAL A 123 34.08 24.75 -19.26
C VAL A 123 33.16 23.70 -18.68
N VAL A 124 33.65 22.46 -18.53
CA VAL A 124 32.90 21.35 -17.95
C VAL A 124 33.55 20.88 -16.65
N ARG A 125 32.72 20.46 -15.72
CA ARG A 125 33.13 19.76 -14.50
C ARG A 125 32.68 18.30 -14.58
N TYR A 126 33.55 17.36 -14.28
CA TYR A 126 33.17 15.95 -14.27
C TYR A 126 33.91 15.15 -13.19
N PRO A 127 33.28 14.09 -12.64
CA PRO A 127 33.96 13.13 -11.77
C PRO A 127 34.92 12.28 -12.61
N PRO A 128 36.19 12.09 -12.21
CA PRO A 128 37.16 11.35 -13.02
C PRO A 128 36.78 9.87 -13.22
N ASP A 129 35.96 9.30 -12.34
CA ASP A 129 35.42 7.93 -12.44
C ASP A 129 34.21 7.82 -13.38
N ARG A 130 33.54 8.94 -13.72
CA ARG A 130 32.31 8.97 -14.54
C ARG A 130 32.30 10.18 -15.48
N PRO A 131 33.12 10.19 -16.54
CA PRO A 131 33.18 11.29 -17.50
C PRO A 131 31.85 11.58 -18.18
N TRP A 132 30.96 10.58 -18.31
CA TRP A 132 29.59 10.76 -18.84
C TRP A 132 28.65 11.57 -17.94
N LYS A 133 29.03 11.86 -16.68
CA LYS A 133 28.29 12.76 -15.77
C LYS A 133 28.83 14.19 -15.78
N ALA A 134 29.51 14.59 -16.85
CA ALA A 134 29.99 15.95 -17.01
C ALA A 134 28.83 16.96 -16.95
N ARG A 135 29.09 18.12 -16.34
CA ARG A 135 28.16 19.25 -16.27
C ARG A 135 28.84 20.50 -16.80
N VAL A 136 28.13 21.27 -17.60
CA VAL A 136 28.58 22.60 -18.03
C VAL A 136 28.63 23.53 -16.82
N VAL A 137 29.68 24.34 -16.74
CA VAL A 137 29.84 25.37 -15.71
C VAL A 137 29.27 26.67 -16.27
N GLU A 138 28.04 27.02 -15.89
CA GLU A 138 27.34 28.23 -16.37
C GLU A 138 28.07 29.55 -16.08
N ARG A 139 28.83 29.61 -14.97
CA ARG A 139 29.66 30.77 -14.60
C ARG A 139 31.07 30.30 -14.25
N PRO A 140 31.98 30.20 -15.23
CA PRO A 140 33.38 29.87 -14.97
C PRO A 140 34.08 31.02 -14.24
N SER A 141 35.26 30.75 -13.66
CA SER A 141 36.10 31.86 -13.19
C SER A 141 36.70 32.62 -14.38
N PRO A 142 37.08 33.90 -14.23
CA PRO A 142 37.62 34.71 -15.33
C PRO A 142 38.89 34.14 -15.98
N GLU A 143 39.61 33.27 -15.27
CA GLU A 143 40.77 32.56 -15.81
C GLU A 143 40.36 31.46 -16.78
N TRP A 144 39.30 30.72 -16.47
CA TRP A 144 38.78 29.65 -17.33
C TRP A 144 38.01 30.21 -18.53
N GLU A 145 37.32 31.35 -18.38
CA GLU A 145 36.69 32.04 -19.51
C GLU A 145 37.72 32.48 -20.56
N ARG A 146 38.84 33.06 -20.12
CA ARG A 146 39.95 33.44 -21.04
C ARG A 146 40.54 32.22 -21.74
N ARG A 147 40.78 31.13 -21.00
CA ARG A 147 41.29 29.88 -21.59
C ARG A 147 40.31 29.27 -22.58
N ALA A 148 39.01 29.32 -22.31
CA ALA A 148 37.99 28.84 -23.24
C ALA A 148 37.94 29.69 -24.51
N ALA A 149 38.06 31.02 -24.40
CA ALA A 149 38.04 31.94 -25.53
C ALA A 149 39.28 31.80 -26.45
N GLU A 150 40.44 31.46 -25.87
CA GLU A 150 41.70 31.32 -26.60
C GLU A 150 41.97 29.88 -27.10
N ALA A 151 41.24 28.89 -26.60
CA ALA A 151 41.49 27.49 -26.90
C ALA A 151 40.97 27.06 -28.28
N VAL A 152 41.87 26.50 -29.08
CA VAL A 152 41.49 25.76 -30.30
C VAL A 152 41.63 24.27 -30.00
N ILE A 153 40.49 23.59 -29.80
CA ILE A 153 40.44 22.16 -29.51
C ILE A 153 40.23 21.36 -30.79
N GLU A 154 41.13 20.43 -31.05
CA GLU A 154 40.98 19.42 -32.10
C GLU A 154 39.89 18.42 -31.72
N SER A 155 39.06 18.07 -32.70
CA SER A 155 37.94 17.15 -32.52
C SER A 155 38.46 15.73 -32.28
N ALA A 156 38.11 15.14 -31.13
CA ALA A 156 38.51 13.77 -30.80
C ALA A 156 37.71 12.75 -31.65
N PRO A 157 38.31 11.60 -32.03
CA PRO A 157 37.63 10.60 -32.87
C PRO A 157 36.35 10.06 -32.21
N GLU A 158 35.34 9.73 -33.01
CA GLU A 158 34.04 9.21 -32.53
C GLU A 158 34.16 7.92 -31.72
N SER A 159 35.21 7.13 -31.97
CA SER A 159 35.53 5.91 -31.22
C SER A 159 35.90 6.17 -29.74
N SER A 160 36.25 7.42 -29.38
CA SER A 160 36.53 7.82 -28.00
C SER A 160 35.27 8.19 -27.20
N LEU A 161 34.08 7.96 -27.77
CA LEU A 161 32.81 8.29 -27.13
C LEU A 161 32.57 7.42 -25.90
N VAL A 162 32.77 8.00 -24.73
CA VAL A 162 32.42 7.40 -23.44
C VAL A 162 30.95 7.66 -23.16
N GLN A 163 30.15 6.60 -23.25
CA GLN A 163 28.73 6.64 -22.91
C GLN A 163 28.52 6.09 -21.49
N GLU A 164 27.40 6.46 -20.88
CA GLU A 164 26.94 5.78 -19.66
C GLU A 164 26.84 4.27 -19.94
N PRO A 165 27.42 3.41 -19.08
CA PRO A 165 27.24 1.97 -19.21
C PRO A 165 25.73 1.69 -19.26
N PRO A 166 25.23 0.93 -20.24
CA PRO A 166 23.81 0.65 -20.34
C PRO A 166 23.36 0.03 -19.02
N GLU A 167 22.47 0.71 -18.28
CA GLU A 167 21.83 0.13 -17.12
C GLU A 167 21.04 -1.08 -17.64
N GLY A 168 21.58 -2.26 -17.36
CA GLY A 168 21.18 -3.47 -18.06
C GLY A 168 19.68 -3.71 -17.88
N CYS A 169 18.96 -3.84 -18.99
CA CYS A 169 17.57 -4.34 -19.05
C CYS A 169 17.37 -5.61 -18.18
N ALA A 170 18.43 -6.41 -18.02
CA ALA A 170 18.50 -7.56 -17.11
C ALA A 170 18.19 -7.22 -15.64
N PHE A 171 18.54 -6.02 -15.14
CA PHE A 171 18.18 -5.55 -13.81
C PHE A 171 16.66 -5.41 -13.66
N GLY A 172 16.02 -4.74 -14.63
CA GLY A 172 14.57 -4.58 -14.66
C GLY A 172 13.85 -5.93 -14.79
N ALA A 173 14.32 -6.80 -15.68
CA ALA A 173 13.75 -8.13 -15.88
C ALA A 173 13.84 -9.02 -14.62
N LEU A 174 15.00 -9.03 -13.92
CA LEU A 174 15.12 -9.77 -12.66
C LEU A 174 14.31 -9.14 -11.52
N ALA A 175 14.15 -7.82 -11.50
CA ALA A 175 13.27 -7.17 -10.52
C ALA A 175 11.80 -7.56 -10.74
N VAL A 176 11.33 -7.61 -11.98
CA VAL A 176 9.98 -8.09 -12.32
C VAL A 176 9.82 -9.58 -11.97
N LEU A 177 10.80 -10.42 -12.29
CA LEU A 177 10.76 -11.84 -11.95
C LEU A 177 10.72 -12.07 -10.43
N GLY A 178 11.53 -11.33 -9.68
CA GLY A 178 11.51 -11.36 -8.22
C GLY A 178 10.16 -10.91 -7.65
N PHE A 179 9.57 -9.86 -8.21
CA PHE A 179 8.25 -9.37 -7.83
C PHE A 179 7.17 -10.45 -8.01
N LEU A 180 7.14 -11.09 -9.18
CA LEU A 180 6.18 -12.15 -9.47
C LEU A 180 6.35 -13.35 -8.53
N LEU A 181 7.59 -13.74 -8.21
CA LEU A 181 7.88 -14.82 -7.26
C LEU A 181 7.45 -14.47 -5.83
N GLY A 182 7.72 -13.26 -5.36
CA GLY A 182 7.29 -12.79 -4.04
C GLY A 182 5.76 -12.76 -3.92
N ALA A 183 5.08 -12.23 -4.92
CA ALA A 183 3.62 -12.25 -4.98
C ALA A 183 3.06 -13.67 -5.03
N ALA A 184 3.61 -14.54 -5.88
CA ALA A 184 3.18 -15.94 -5.99
C ALA A 184 3.38 -16.72 -4.69
N LEU A 185 4.48 -16.47 -3.95
CA LEU A 185 4.73 -17.11 -2.66
C LEU A 185 3.66 -16.72 -1.63
N VAL A 186 3.34 -15.43 -1.51
CA VAL A 186 2.30 -14.95 -0.60
C VAL A 186 0.93 -15.51 -1.00
N LEU A 187 0.57 -15.41 -2.28
CA LEU A 187 -0.69 -15.96 -2.78
C LEU A 187 -0.77 -17.48 -2.60
N SER A 188 0.34 -18.20 -2.71
CA SER A 188 0.37 -19.66 -2.51
C SER A 188 0.25 -20.04 -1.04
N LEU A 189 0.89 -19.30 -0.13
CA LEU A 189 0.80 -19.55 1.32
C LEU A 189 -0.58 -19.22 1.87
N PHE A 190 -1.18 -18.12 1.40
CA PHE A 190 -2.52 -17.70 1.80
C PHE A 190 -3.61 -18.21 0.86
N ARG A 191 -3.27 -19.10 -0.08
CA ARG A 191 -4.22 -19.65 -1.07
C ARG A 191 -5.43 -20.29 -0.40
N ALA A 192 -5.22 -20.99 0.70
CA ALA A 192 -6.27 -21.67 1.45
C ALA A 192 -7.18 -20.70 2.20
N GLU A 193 -6.71 -19.51 2.59
CA GLU A 193 -7.54 -18.51 3.28
C GLU A 193 -8.19 -17.53 2.28
N LEU A 194 -7.53 -17.22 1.15
CA LEU A 194 -8.03 -16.35 0.07
C LEU A 194 -9.03 -17.04 -0.86
N PHE A 195 -8.84 -18.34 -1.11
CA PHE A 195 -9.66 -19.12 -2.03
C PHE A 195 -10.37 -20.30 -1.36
N ALA A 196 -10.33 -20.40 -0.03
CA ALA A 196 -11.41 -21.12 0.62
C ALA A 196 -12.71 -20.39 0.24
N PRO A 197 -13.69 -21.06 -0.41
CA PRO A 197 -15.04 -20.53 -0.39
C PRO A 197 -15.36 -20.40 1.09
N GLU A 198 -15.57 -19.16 1.55
CA GLU A 198 -15.81 -18.76 2.94
C GLU A 198 -16.21 -19.98 3.77
N ALA A 199 -15.17 -20.64 4.30
CA ALA A 199 -15.39 -21.96 4.85
C ALA A 199 -16.33 -21.71 6.02
N PRO A 200 -17.52 -22.34 6.05
CA PRO A 200 -18.43 -22.16 7.17
C PRO A 200 -17.59 -22.38 8.42
N ALA A 201 -17.60 -21.36 9.28
CA ALA A 201 -16.77 -21.26 10.48
C ALA A 201 -16.44 -22.65 11.01
N ARG A 202 -15.12 -22.97 10.98
CA ARG A 202 -14.48 -24.15 11.56
C ARG A 202 -15.50 -25.05 12.27
N THR A 203 -15.96 -26.07 11.54
CA THR A 203 -16.72 -27.18 12.10
C THR A 203 -15.78 -28.00 12.99
N GLU A 204 -15.46 -27.44 14.17
CA GLU A 204 -15.13 -28.24 15.34
C GLU A 204 -16.45 -28.63 15.98
N GLU A 205 -16.85 -29.86 15.68
CA GLU A 205 -17.72 -30.73 16.46
C GLU A 205 -18.71 -30.07 17.45
N THR A 206 -19.97 -30.01 17.01
CA THR A 206 -21.12 -30.51 17.77
C THR A 206 -21.23 -30.01 19.22
N LEU A 207 -21.59 -28.74 19.43
CA LEU A 207 -22.39 -28.21 20.57
C LEU A 207 -22.45 -26.68 20.49
N SER A 208 -23.55 -26.08 20.97
CA SER A 208 -23.79 -24.62 21.03
C SER A 208 -22.53 -23.84 21.40
N SER A 209 -22.00 -23.05 20.46
CA SER A 209 -20.74 -22.32 20.65
C SER A 209 -21.02 -20.86 21.01
N VAL A 210 -20.51 -20.46 22.18
CA VAL A 210 -20.50 -19.08 22.66
C VAL A 210 -19.12 -18.50 22.40
N THR A 211 -19.01 -17.52 21.51
CA THR A 211 -17.76 -16.82 21.23
C THR A 211 -17.80 -15.43 21.87
N THR A 212 -16.89 -15.17 22.83
CA THR A 212 -16.72 -13.86 23.46
C THR A 212 -15.53 -13.13 22.83
N SER A 213 -15.76 -11.93 22.30
CA SER A 213 -14.72 -11.08 21.73
C SER A 213 -14.13 -10.14 22.77
N SER A 214 -12.82 -9.88 22.69
CA SER A 214 -12.08 -8.96 23.56
C SER A 214 -12.60 -7.51 23.52
N SER A 215 -13.43 -7.16 22.53
CA SER A 215 -14.06 -5.86 22.34
C SER A 215 -15.39 -5.66 23.09
N GLY A 216 -15.78 -6.58 23.98
CA GLY A 216 -17.00 -6.45 24.78
C GLY A 216 -18.29 -6.85 24.04
N SER A 217 -18.20 -7.78 23.10
CA SER A 217 -19.37 -8.42 22.48
C SER A 217 -19.28 -9.94 22.61
N ALA A 218 -20.44 -10.59 22.64
CA ALA A 218 -20.54 -12.05 22.61
C ALA A 218 -21.54 -12.48 21.55
N THR A 219 -21.21 -13.54 20.83
CA THR A 219 -22.07 -14.14 19.83
C THR A 219 -22.33 -15.60 20.19
N VAL A 220 -23.60 -15.98 20.18
CA VAL A 220 -24.05 -17.36 20.35
C VAL A 220 -24.63 -17.84 19.03
N ASN A 221 -24.09 -18.93 18.50
CA ASN A 221 -24.63 -19.60 17.32
C ASN A 221 -25.38 -20.85 17.76
N VAL A 222 -26.58 -21.05 17.20
CA VAL A 222 -27.45 -22.20 17.51
C VAL A 222 -27.82 -22.95 16.23
N ASP A 223 -27.93 -24.27 16.30
CA ASP A 223 -28.28 -25.08 15.12
C ASP A 223 -29.76 -24.95 14.73
N ARG A 224 -30.61 -24.58 15.70
CA ARG A 224 -32.06 -24.42 15.53
C ARG A 224 -32.42 -22.95 15.43
N SER A 225 -33.54 -22.67 14.75
CA SER A 225 -34.06 -21.31 14.67
C SER A 225 -34.35 -20.77 16.07
N LEU A 226 -33.88 -19.55 16.36
CA LEU A 226 -34.14 -18.83 17.62
C LEU A 226 -35.62 -18.45 17.78
N LEU A 227 -36.43 -18.58 16.72
CA LEU A 227 -37.90 -18.48 16.80
C LEU A 227 -38.56 -19.75 17.32
N GLY A 228 -37.79 -20.84 17.46
CA GLY A 228 -38.24 -22.08 18.07
C GLY A 228 -38.65 -21.87 19.53
N GLU A 229 -39.60 -22.68 19.98
CA GLU A 229 -40.15 -22.58 21.33
C GLU A 229 -39.04 -22.75 22.39
N GLY A 230 -38.78 -21.67 23.14
CA GLY A 230 -37.78 -21.64 24.21
C GLY A 230 -36.31 -21.61 23.75
N GLU A 231 -36.01 -21.64 22.45
CA GLU A 231 -34.61 -21.69 21.97
C GLU A 231 -33.86 -20.37 22.24
N LEU A 232 -34.52 -19.21 22.08
CA LEU A 232 -33.94 -17.91 22.45
C LEU A 232 -33.63 -17.82 23.95
N ARG A 233 -34.48 -18.39 24.80
CA ARG A 233 -34.25 -18.41 26.25
C ARG A 233 -33.06 -19.29 26.60
N ARG A 234 -32.93 -20.47 25.98
CA ARG A 234 -31.75 -21.34 26.14
C ARG A 234 -30.47 -20.67 25.66
N ALA A 235 -30.51 -19.94 24.55
CA ALA A 235 -29.36 -19.20 24.06
C ALA A 235 -28.92 -18.10 25.04
N ILE A 236 -29.87 -17.35 25.62
CA ILE A 236 -29.58 -16.35 26.65
C ILE A 236 -29.04 -16.99 27.93
N ASP A 237 -29.61 -18.12 28.37
CA ASP A 237 -29.14 -18.83 29.56
C ASP A 237 -27.70 -19.35 29.35
N SER A 238 -27.40 -19.87 28.15
CA SER A 238 -26.04 -20.30 27.80
C SER A 238 -25.05 -19.14 27.77
N LEU A 239 -25.48 -17.98 27.29
CA LEU A 239 -24.66 -16.77 27.31
C LEU A 239 -24.44 -16.26 28.75
N ALA A 240 -25.47 -16.36 29.59
CA ALA A 240 -25.40 -15.91 30.98
C ALA A 240 -24.50 -16.79 31.87
N LEU A 241 -24.13 -17.99 31.41
CA LEU A 241 -23.07 -18.80 32.04
C LEU A 241 -21.68 -18.31 31.67
N ALA A 242 -21.51 -17.66 30.51
CA ALA A 242 -20.23 -17.24 29.97
C ALA A 242 -19.93 -15.74 30.18
N ALA A 243 -20.95 -14.89 30.32
CA ALA A 243 -20.81 -13.44 30.39
C ALA A 243 -21.85 -12.77 31.30
N ASP A 244 -21.53 -11.56 31.78
CA ASP A 244 -22.45 -10.74 32.59
C ASP A 244 -23.54 -10.09 31.71
N VAL A 245 -24.67 -10.78 31.60
CA VAL A 245 -25.84 -10.36 30.81
C VAL A 245 -26.65 -9.20 31.42
N SER A 246 -26.21 -8.63 32.55
CA SER A 246 -26.84 -7.47 33.18
C SER A 246 -26.39 -6.13 32.57
N GLN A 247 -25.30 -6.12 31.79
CA GLN A 247 -24.68 -4.91 31.24
C GLN A 247 -24.82 -4.80 29.72
N VAL A 248 -25.99 -5.08 29.18
CA VAL A 248 -26.21 -5.11 27.72
C VAL A 248 -26.64 -3.74 27.19
N ILE A 249 -26.05 -3.31 26.07
CA ILE A 249 -26.40 -2.07 25.36
C ILE A 249 -27.12 -2.33 24.04
N THR A 250 -26.91 -3.48 23.41
CA THR A 250 -27.57 -3.83 22.15
C THR A 250 -27.60 -5.34 22.01
N VAL A 251 -28.74 -5.85 21.54
CA VAL A 251 -28.90 -7.26 21.17
C VAL A 251 -29.41 -7.31 19.74
N VAL A 252 -28.80 -8.18 18.95
CA VAL A 252 -29.24 -8.50 17.60
C VAL A 252 -29.58 -9.99 17.57
N VAL A 253 -30.85 -10.30 17.28
CA VAL A 253 -31.35 -11.67 17.14
C VAL A 253 -31.63 -11.92 15.66
N GLU A 254 -31.02 -12.96 15.11
CA GLU A 254 -31.24 -13.44 13.75
C GLU A 254 -31.81 -14.86 13.80
N ASP A 255 -31.97 -15.52 12.64
CA ASP A 255 -32.54 -16.87 12.60
C ASP A 255 -31.78 -17.86 13.47
N ARG A 256 -30.45 -17.87 13.42
CA ARG A 256 -29.60 -18.85 14.13
C ARG A 256 -28.46 -18.24 14.93
N ARG A 257 -28.50 -16.91 15.11
CA ARG A 257 -27.41 -16.16 15.71
C ARG A 257 -27.96 -15.11 16.67
N LEU A 258 -27.38 -15.07 17.87
CA LEU A 258 -27.62 -14.07 18.88
C LEU A 258 -26.32 -13.31 19.13
N THR A 259 -26.29 -12.01 18.81
CA THR A 259 -25.15 -11.15 19.08
C THR A 259 -25.53 -10.13 20.16
N VAL A 260 -24.71 -10.05 21.20
CA VAL A 260 -24.91 -9.18 22.35
C VAL A 260 -23.70 -8.28 22.50
N VAL A 261 -23.93 -6.98 22.67
CA VAL A 261 -22.89 -5.98 22.92
C VAL A 261 -23.04 -5.48 24.36
N PHE A 262 -21.95 -5.52 25.12
CA PHE A 262 -21.89 -5.11 26.51
C PHE A 262 -21.39 -3.68 26.66
N ALA A 263 -21.85 -2.99 27.69
CA ALA A 263 -21.34 -1.67 28.05
C ALA A 263 -19.89 -1.78 28.57
N PRO A 264 -18.99 -0.86 28.18
CA PRO A 264 -17.73 -0.69 28.88
C PRO A 264 -17.99 -0.32 30.35
N THR A 265 -17.24 -0.93 31.28
CA THR A 265 -17.46 -0.77 32.73
C THR A 265 -17.40 0.70 33.20
N SER A 266 -16.65 1.55 32.48
CA SER A 266 -16.46 2.98 32.76
C SER A 266 -17.47 3.92 32.07
N ALA A 267 -18.38 3.42 31.23
CA ALA A 267 -19.26 4.26 30.41
C ALA A 267 -20.66 4.42 31.04
N GLN A 268 -21.13 5.67 31.18
CA GLN A 268 -22.50 6.01 31.60
C GLN A 268 -23.47 5.93 30.41
N VAL A 269 -23.76 4.72 29.94
CA VAL A 269 -24.72 4.43 28.87
C VAL A 269 -25.93 3.70 29.46
N PRO A 270 -27.17 3.93 28.99
CA PRO A 270 -28.33 3.13 29.39
C PRO A 270 -28.06 1.64 29.18
N ARG A 271 -28.34 0.82 30.19
CA ARG A 271 -28.12 -0.64 30.19
C ARG A 271 -29.42 -1.34 30.50
N PHE A 272 -29.58 -2.56 30.01
CA PHE A 272 -30.71 -3.41 30.38
C PHE A 272 -30.24 -4.84 30.67
N ASP A 273 -30.99 -5.54 31.51
CA ASP A 273 -30.77 -6.95 31.80
C ASP A 273 -31.43 -7.81 30.72
N LEU A 274 -30.63 -8.64 30.05
CA LEU A 274 -31.10 -9.55 29.02
C LEU A 274 -32.07 -10.61 29.56
N ARG A 275 -31.97 -10.98 30.85
CA ARG A 275 -32.86 -11.95 31.49
C ARG A 275 -34.27 -11.41 31.71
N ALA A 276 -34.40 -10.09 31.84
CA ALA A 276 -35.68 -9.41 31.98
C ALA A 276 -36.42 -9.25 30.64
N LEU A 277 -35.79 -9.62 29.51
CA LEU A 277 -36.39 -9.49 28.19
C LEU A 277 -37.57 -10.46 28.03
N ALA A 278 -38.69 -9.96 27.51
CA ALA A 278 -39.86 -10.76 27.14
C ALA A 278 -39.60 -11.55 25.85
N VAL A 279 -38.68 -12.52 25.90
CA VAL A 279 -38.26 -13.37 24.77
C VAL A 279 -39.41 -14.05 24.06
N ASP A 280 -40.51 -14.33 24.77
CA ASP A 280 -41.71 -14.97 24.23
C ASP A 280 -42.47 -14.07 23.24
N ARG A 281 -42.23 -12.75 23.24
CA ARG A 281 -42.81 -11.79 22.29
C ARG A 281 -42.07 -11.72 20.96
N VAL A 282 -40.78 -12.06 20.94
CA VAL A 282 -39.92 -11.92 19.75
C VAL A 282 -40.45 -12.76 18.56
N PRO A 283 -40.85 -14.04 18.73
CA PRO A 283 -41.39 -14.81 17.61
C PRO A 283 -42.70 -14.24 17.05
N ALA A 284 -43.57 -13.71 17.92
CA ALA A 284 -44.83 -13.11 17.49
C ALA A 284 -44.59 -11.81 16.70
N LEU A 285 -43.57 -11.04 17.09
CA LEU A 285 -43.21 -9.78 16.45
C LEU A 285 -42.60 -10.02 15.06
N VAL A 286 -41.71 -11.00 14.92
CA VAL A 286 -41.17 -11.40 13.60
C VAL A 286 -42.26 -11.90 12.68
N ARG A 287 -43.19 -12.74 13.17
CA ARG A 287 -44.34 -13.19 12.38
C ARG A 287 -45.22 -12.03 11.91
N ARG A 288 -45.47 -11.05 12.78
CA ARG A 288 -46.22 -9.83 12.43
C ARG A 288 -45.48 -9.00 11.38
N ALA A 289 -44.20 -8.74 11.58
CA ALA A 289 -43.38 -7.97 10.64
C ALA A 289 -43.33 -8.63 9.26
N THR A 290 -43.16 -9.94 9.22
CA THR A 290 -43.12 -10.75 7.99
C THR A 290 -44.46 -10.73 7.24
N ALA A 291 -45.58 -10.63 7.97
CA ALA A 291 -46.91 -10.56 7.37
C ALA A 291 -47.34 -9.15 6.94
N THR A 292 -46.83 -8.10 7.62
CA THR A 292 -47.22 -6.70 7.37
C THR A 292 -46.30 -5.98 6.39
N ILE A 293 -45.01 -6.34 6.33
CA ILE A 293 -44.03 -5.67 5.48
C ILE A 293 -44.06 -6.29 4.08
N ASP A 294 -44.44 -5.50 3.08
CA ASP A 294 -44.41 -5.92 1.67
C ASP A 294 -42.99 -5.80 1.09
N VAL A 295 -42.23 -6.89 1.21
CA VAL A 295 -40.87 -7.04 0.63
C VAL A 295 -40.80 -8.19 -0.38
N GLY A 296 -41.94 -8.62 -0.91
CA GLY A 296 -42.07 -9.86 -1.69
C GLY A 296 -41.94 -11.10 -0.81
N SER A 297 -41.13 -12.09 -1.20
CA SER A 297 -40.84 -13.28 -0.39
C SER A 297 -39.76 -12.97 0.67
N PRO A 298 -40.08 -12.89 1.97
CA PRO A 298 -39.11 -12.55 3.00
C PRO A 298 -38.03 -13.65 3.07
N ARG A 299 -36.76 -13.24 2.95
CA ARG A 299 -35.61 -14.15 2.94
C ARG A 299 -34.86 -14.16 4.26
N THR A 300 -34.74 -12.99 4.89
CA THR A 300 -34.03 -12.83 6.17
C THR A 300 -34.77 -11.86 7.07
N TRP A 301 -34.59 -12.04 8.38
CA TRP A 301 -35.11 -11.15 9.40
C TRP A 301 -34.05 -10.95 10.49
N GLN A 302 -34.09 -9.80 11.14
CA GLN A 302 -33.27 -9.49 12.30
C GLN A 302 -34.10 -8.66 13.29
N VAL A 303 -33.97 -8.94 14.58
CA VAL A 303 -34.56 -8.18 15.68
C VAL A 303 -33.43 -7.43 16.38
N MET A 304 -33.49 -6.11 16.35
CA MET A 304 -32.59 -5.24 17.09
C MET A 304 -33.28 -4.74 18.35
N ILE A 305 -32.62 -4.91 19.49
CA ILE A 305 -33.15 -4.57 20.80
C ILE A 305 -32.16 -3.63 21.48
N VAL A 306 -32.64 -2.43 21.81
CA VAL A 306 -31.83 -1.34 22.38
C VAL A 306 -32.54 -0.69 23.57
N PRO A 307 -31.80 -0.20 24.57
CA PRO A 307 -32.39 0.52 25.69
C PRO A 307 -32.91 1.88 25.20
N PHE A 308 -34.12 2.24 25.63
CA PHE A 308 -34.75 3.53 25.34
C PHE A 308 -35.38 4.11 26.62
N GLY A 309 -34.62 4.98 27.30
CA GLY A 309 -35.01 5.49 28.62
C GLY A 309 -35.01 4.37 29.67
N THR A 310 -36.15 4.13 30.31
CA THR A 310 -36.37 3.04 31.28
C THR A 310 -36.96 1.77 30.65
N ALA A 311 -37.25 1.80 29.35
CA ALA A 311 -37.83 0.69 28.60
C ALA A 311 -36.84 0.14 27.56
N VAL A 312 -37.19 -1.01 26.99
CA VAL A 312 -36.42 -1.65 25.91
C VAL A 312 -37.22 -1.49 24.62
N SER A 313 -36.60 -0.95 23.58
CA SER A 313 -37.19 -0.82 22.26
C SER A 313 -36.74 -1.99 21.39
N SER A 314 -37.70 -2.71 20.80
CA SER A 314 -37.43 -3.77 19.84
C SER A 314 -37.87 -3.35 18.44
N ARG A 315 -37.01 -3.59 17.45
CA ARG A 315 -37.26 -3.30 16.03
C ARG A 315 -36.92 -4.52 15.21
N VAL A 316 -37.86 -4.97 14.40
CA VAL A 316 -37.62 -6.01 13.40
C VAL A 316 -37.39 -5.40 12.05
N ILE A 317 -36.37 -5.90 11.36
CA ILE A 317 -36.07 -5.58 9.97
C ILE A 317 -36.25 -6.87 9.18
N VAL A 318 -37.05 -6.81 8.13
CA VAL A 318 -37.31 -7.93 7.21
C VAL A 318 -36.78 -7.54 5.84
N THR A 319 -36.04 -8.46 5.21
CA THR A 319 -35.45 -8.24 3.88
C THR A 319 -35.91 -9.31 2.91
N GLY A 320 -36.29 -8.88 1.70
CA GLY A 320 -36.71 -9.74 0.61
C GLY A 320 -36.34 -9.14 -0.77
N PRO A 321 -36.75 -9.80 -1.87
CA PRO A 321 -36.49 -9.32 -3.23
C PRO A 321 -37.05 -7.92 -3.52
N GLY A 322 -38.09 -7.50 -2.81
CA GLY A 322 -38.70 -6.17 -2.92
C GLY A 322 -38.00 -5.08 -2.09
N GLY A 323 -36.92 -5.41 -1.38
CA GLY A 323 -36.17 -4.48 -0.52
C GLY A 323 -36.22 -4.85 0.95
N SER A 324 -36.00 -3.87 1.83
CA SER A 324 -36.03 -4.04 3.28
C SER A 324 -37.08 -3.13 3.91
N GLY A 325 -37.82 -3.64 4.87
CA GLY A 325 -38.75 -2.88 5.69
C GLY A 325 -38.47 -3.08 7.17
N SER A 326 -38.96 -2.16 8.00
CA SER A 326 -38.79 -2.24 9.46
C SER A 326 -40.10 -2.04 10.20
N LEU A 327 -40.32 -2.81 11.25
CA LEU A 327 -41.45 -2.69 12.17
C LEU A 327 -40.91 -2.53 13.59
N ALA A 328 -41.31 -1.46 14.27
CA ALA A 328 -41.03 -1.28 15.69
C ALA A 328 -42.14 -1.93 16.54
N ASP A 329 -41.81 -2.46 17.71
CA ASP A 329 -42.77 -3.07 18.66
C ASP A 329 -43.81 -2.07 19.14
N GLY A 330 -43.43 -0.79 19.24
CA GLY A 330 -44.16 0.19 20.06
C GLY A 330 -44.03 -0.22 21.53
N GLY A 331 -43.15 0.47 22.27
CA GLY A 331 -42.83 0.14 23.65
C GLY A 331 -44.03 0.09 24.59
#